data_AF-A0A848Q5G9-F1
#
_entry.id   AF-A0A848Q5G9-F1
#
_cell.length_a   1.000
_cell.length_b   1.000
_cell.length_c   1.000
_cell.angle_alpha   90.00
_cell.angle_beta   90.00
_cell.angle_gamma   90.00
#
_symmetry.space_group_name_H-M   'P 1'
#
loop_
_entity.id
_entity.type
_entity.pdbx_description
1 polymer ?
#
loop_
_entity_poly.entity_id
_entity_poly.type
_entity_poly.pdbx_seq_one_letter_code
_entity_poly.pdbx_strand_id
1 'polypeptide(L)'
;MNIRNANKAKDLKKQAKLPDKAFDKTRITEGLKWQLDKLSAFDFSQNRQNIFIVGDCSTGKTSLASKIGNDAIEKGARVIYIKFDDLLIEQKLKKKAWNHILNADLVIVDDMFYMTPTQEELEQVYRIMMFLQETRSLVLITNRALSSWKEMKVDSHLVETLQKRLMQGAQLISLA
;
A
#
# COMPACT_ATOMS: atom_id res chain seq x y z
N MET A 1 -9.64 9.20 25.90
CA MET A 1 -9.92 9.30 24.45
C MET A 1 -11.37 9.77 24.29
N ASN A 2 -11.63 10.89 23.60
CA ASN A 2 -12.97 11.50 23.56
C ASN A 2 -13.94 10.68 22.67
N ILE A 3 -15.20 10.49 23.06
CA ILE A 3 -16.20 9.63 22.36
C ILE A 3 -16.31 10.00 20.87
N ARG A 4 -16.18 11.30 20.53
CA ARG A 4 -16.22 11.81 19.15
C ARG A 4 -15.06 11.30 18.29
N ASN A 5 -13.86 11.14 18.85
CA ASN A 5 -12.70 10.60 18.15
C ASN A 5 -12.83 9.08 17.93
N ALA A 6 -13.41 8.37 18.91
CA ALA A 6 -13.66 6.94 18.79
C ALA A 6 -14.67 6.62 17.68
N ASN A 7 -15.74 7.42 17.55
CA ASN A 7 -16.72 7.27 16.47
C ASN A 7 -16.10 7.56 15.09
N LYS A 8 -15.28 8.61 14.97
CA LYS A 8 -14.57 8.92 13.73
C LYS A 8 -13.62 7.78 13.30
N ALA A 9 -12.83 7.24 14.24
CA ALA A 9 -11.93 6.13 13.95
C ALA A 9 -12.69 4.87 13.49
N LYS A 10 -13.86 4.59 14.09
CA LYS A 10 -14.73 3.48 13.69
C LYS A 10 -15.24 3.64 12.25
N ASP A 11 -15.66 4.85 11.87
CA ASP A 11 -16.12 5.15 10.52
C ASP A 11 -14.99 5.03 9.49
N LEU A 12 -13.79 5.55 9.82
CA LEU A 12 -12.60 5.40 8.98
C LEU A 12 -12.21 3.93 8.81
N LYS A 13 -12.25 3.12 9.88
CA LYS A 13 -11.97 1.68 9.82
C LYS A 13 -12.94 0.94 8.90
N LYS A 14 -14.23 1.29 8.93
CA LYS A 14 -15.23 0.73 8.02
C LYS A 14 -14.95 1.09 6.56
N GLN A 15 -14.54 2.34 6.29
CA GLN A 15 -14.22 2.80 4.93
C GLN A 15 -12.93 2.20 4.39
N ALA A 16 -11.96 1.88 5.26
CA ALA A 16 -10.64 1.43 4.86
C ALA A 16 -10.61 0.03 4.25
N LYS A 17 -11.64 -0.80 4.47
CA LYS A 17 -11.72 -2.19 3.97
C LYS A 17 -10.47 -3.03 4.30
N LEU A 18 -9.78 -2.71 5.40
CA LEU A 18 -8.59 -3.45 5.82
C LEU A 18 -8.98 -4.90 6.17
N PRO A 19 -8.17 -5.89 5.76
CA PRO A 19 -8.33 -7.26 6.22
C PRO A 19 -8.27 -7.35 7.74
N ASP A 20 -9.17 -8.14 8.34
CA ASP A 20 -9.16 -8.38 9.79
C ASP A 20 -8.09 -9.43 10.13
N LYS A 21 -6.82 -9.02 10.09
CA LYS A 21 -5.65 -9.87 10.37
C LYS A 21 -4.76 -9.21 11.41
N ALA A 22 -4.54 -9.90 12.53
CA ALA A 22 -3.56 -9.49 13.51
C ALA A 22 -2.13 -9.76 13.00
N PHE A 23 -1.25 -8.76 13.13
CA PHE A 23 0.17 -8.93 12.84
C PHE A 23 0.88 -9.54 14.06
N ASP A 24 1.53 -10.69 13.87
CA ASP A 24 2.30 -11.36 14.92
C ASP A 24 3.63 -10.63 15.15
N LYS A 25 3.76 -9.98 16.31
CA LYS A 25 4.97 -9.25 16.71
C LYS A 25 6.02 -10.14 17.39
N THR A 26 5.74 -11.42 17.63
CA THR A 26 6.65 -12.31 18.37
C THR A 26 7.82 -12.79 17.52
N ARG A 27 7.67 -12.75 16.19
CA ARG A 27 8.66 -13.29 15.22
C ARG A 27 9.31 -12.20 14.37
N ILE A 28 9.49 -10.99 14.91
CA ILE A 28 10.13 -9.88 14.18
C ILE A 28 11.55 -9.63 14.68
N THR A 29 12.43 -9.26 13.75
CA THR A 29 13.79 -8.82 14.07
C THR A 29 13.78 -7.46 14.78
N GLU A 30 14.83 -7.12 15.53
CA GLU A 30 14.94 -5.80 16.16
C GLU A 30 14.94 -4.66 15.13
N GLY A 31 15.56 -4.87 13.97
CA GLY A 31 15.54 -3.91 12.86
C GLY A 31 14.11 -3.64 12.35
N LEU A 32 13.32 -4.71 12.15
CA LEU A 32 11.92 -4.56 11.77
C LEU A 32 11.13 -3.85 12.87
N LYS A 33 11.32 -4.23 14.13
CA LYS A 33 10.67 -3.57 15.27
C LYS A 33 10.91 -2.06 15.26
N TRP A 34 12.16 -1.61 15.08
CA TRP A 34 12.49 -0.19 14.98
C TRP A 34 11.82 0.51 13.79
N GLN A 35 11.75 -0.14 12.62
CA GLN A 35 11.03 0.40 11.46
C GLN A 35 9.53 0.54 11.77
N LEU A 36 8.94 -0.44 12.43
CA LEU A 36 7.53 -0.40 12.83
C LEU A 36 7.26 0.69 13.86
N ASP A 37 8.13 0.89 14.85
CA ASP A 37 7.95 1.95 15.84
C ASP A 37 7.96 3.34 15.18
N LYS A 38 8.83 3.54 14.18
CA LYS A 38 8.84 4.77 13.37
C LYS A 38 7.55 4.95 12.57
N LEU A 39 7.08 3.90 11.90
CA LEU A 39 5.83 3.95 11.13
C LEU A 39 4.60 4.14 12.04
N SER A 40 4.59 3.53 13.21
CA SER A 40 3.57 3.72 14.23
C SER A 40 3.57 5.14 14.79
N ALA A 41 4.64 5.93 14.64
CA ALA A 41 4.66 7.37 14.96
C ALA A 41 4.34 8.28 13.75
N PHE A 42 4.42 7.76 12.53
CA PHE A 42 4.21 8.53 11.30
C PHE A 42 2.75 8.99 11.15
N ASP A 43 2.57 10.25 10.73
CA ASP A 43 1.26 10.84 10.43
C ASP A 43 1.04 10.90 8.91
N PHE A 44 0.34 9.89 8.39
CA PHE A 44 -0.01 9.76 6.99
C PHE A 44 -0.99 10.83 6.49
N SER A 45 -1.66 11.57 7.37
CA SER A 45 -2.59 12.64 6.99
C SER A 45 -1.89 13.96 6.65
N GLN A 46 -0.65 14.14 7.15
CA GLN A 46 0.13 15.37 6.95
C GLN A 46 1.35 15.14 6.06
N ASN A 47 1.89 13.92 6.05
CA ASN A 47 3.13 13.59 5.37
C ASN A 47 2.95 12.42 4.41
N ARG A 48 3.86 12.33 3.43
CA ARG A 48 3.85 11.26 2.44
C ARG A 48 5.05 10.34 2.59
N GLN A 49 4.81 9.04 2.60
CA GLN A 49 5.86 8.02 2.62
C GLN A 49 5.37 6.81 1.83
N ASN A 50 6.10 6.46 0.77
CA ASN A 50 5.90 5.18 0.10
C ASN A 50 6.58 4.07 0.89
N ILE A 51 5.95 2.90 0.91
CA ILE A 51 6.42 1.72 1.62
C ILE A 51 6.25 0.52 0.69
N PHE A 52 7.31 -0.26 0.52
CA PHE A 52 7.25 -1.57 -0.11
C PHE A 52 7.31 -2.65 0.96
N ILE A 53 6.36 -3.58 0.92
CA ILE A 53 6.37 -4.79 1.73
C ILE A 53 6.57 -5.98 0.79
N VAL A 54 7.73 -6.62 0.91
CA VAL A 54 8.16 -7.73 0.04
C VAL A 54 8.44 -8.98 0.86
N GLY A 55 8.32 -10.15 0.24
CA GLY A 55 8.56 -11.45 0.89
C GLY A 55 7.70 -12.56 0.30
N ASP A 56 8.01 -13.80 0.64
CA ASP A 56 7.29 -14.97 0.12
C ASP A 56 5.84 -15.04 0.61
N CYS A 57 5.03 -15.90 -0.02
CA CYS A 57 3.66 -16.12 0.39
C CYS A 57 3.60 -16.52 1.88
N SER A 58 2.55 -16.08 2.58
CA SER A 58 2.29 -16.42 4.00
C SER A 58 3.29 -15.87 5.04
N THR A 59 4.18 -14.94 4.68
CA THR A 59 5.10 -14.24 5.62
C THR A 59 4.46 -13.14 6.46
N GLY A 60 3.15 -12.90 6.34
CA GLY A 60 2.43 -11.88 7.12
C GLY A 60 2.43 -10.47 6.53
N LYS A 61 2.74 -10.30 5.23
CA LYS A 61 2.74 -8.97 4.57
C LYS A 61 1.41 -8.22 4.67
N THR A 62 0.29 -8.90 4.38
CA THR A 62 -1.04 -8.30 4.47
C THR A 62 -1.42 -7.95 5.91
N SER A 63 -1.04 -8.78 6.90
CA SER A 63 -1.31 -8.45 8.32
C SER A 63 -0.44 -7.29 8.79
N LEU A 64 0.80 -7.19 8.33
CA LEU A 64 1.66 -6.04 8.57
C LEU A 64 1.05 -4.75 7.98
N ALA A 65 0.64 -4.79 6.72
CA ALA A 65 -0.02 -3.65 6.08
C ALA A 65 -1.31 -3.26 6.81
N SER A 66 -2.09 -4.25 7.26
CA SER A 66 -3.30 -4.03 8.06
C SER A 66 -2.96 -3.35 9.39
N LYS A 67 -1.87 -3.75 10.06
CA LYS A 67 -1.37 -3.04 11.25
C LYS A 67 -1.02 -1.59 10.94
N ILE A 68 -0.22 -1.33 9.89
CA ILE A 68 0.16 0.04 9.49
C ILE A 68 -1.09 0.89 9.20
N GLY A 69 -2.06 0.33 8.48
CA GLY A 69 -3.33 0.99 8.19
C GLY A 69 -4.14 1.31 9.45
N ASN A 70 -4.23 0.38 10.41
CA ASN A 70 -4.91 0.64 11.69
C ASN A 70 -4.20 1.74 12.49
N ASP A 71 -2.87 1.69 12.62
CA ASP A 71 -2.09 2.73 13.31
C ASP A 71 -2.27 4.11 12.66
N ALA A 72 -2.45 4.17 11.32
CA ALA A 72 -2.72 5.41 10.59
C ALA A 72 -4.15 5.92 10.85
N ILE A 73 -5.14 5.04 10.87
CA ILE A 73 -6.55 5.37 11.19
C ILE A 73 -6.69 5.90 12.61
N GLU A 74 -5.97 5.32 13.58
CA GLU A 74 -5.96 5.77 14.97
C GLU A 74 -5.44 7.21 15.10
N LYS A 75 -4.55 7.64 14.20
CA LYS A 75 -4.11 9.04 14.07
C LYS A 75 -5.01 9.91 13.20
N GLY A 76 -6.10 9.36 12.66
CA GLY A 76 -7.11 10.08 11.91
C GLY A 76 -6.88 10.13 10.40
N ALA A 77 -5.93 9.39 9.86
CA ALA A 77 -5.72 9.28 8.42
C ALA A 77 -6.85 8.45 7.76
N ARG A 78 -7.25 8.87 6.57
CA ARG A 78 -8.15 8.10 5.70
C ARG A 78 -7.30 7.06 4.98
N VAL A 79 -7.55 5.80 5.29
CA VAL A 79 -6.85 4.68 4.68
C VAL A 79 -7.79 3.98 3.71
N ILE A 80 -7.27 3.44 2.62
CA ILE A 80 -7.98 2.47 1.80
C ILE A 80 -7.07 1.28 1.52
N TYR A 81 -7.64 0.07 1.61
CA TYR A 81 -7.04 -1.16 1.16
C TYR A 81 -7.77 -1.63 -0.10
N ILE A 82 -6.98 -2.01 -1.11
CA ILE A 82 -7.48 -2.52 -2.38
C ILE A 82 -6.48 -3.52 -2.96
N LYS A 83 -6.97 -4.56 -3.64
CA LYS A 83 -6.09 -5.44 -4.42
C LYS A 83 -5.68 -4.75 -5.70
N PHE A 84 -4.50 -5.07 -6.20
CA PHE A 84 -3.97 -4.51 -7.44
C PHE A 84 -4.90 -4.71 -8.64
N ASP A 85 -5.48 -5.90 -8.80
CA ASP A 85 -6.40 -6.19 -9.91
C ASP A 85 -7.72 -5.39 -9.78
N ASP A 86 -8.25 -5.29 -8.56
CA ASP A 86 -9.45 -4.49 -8.26
C ASP A 86 -9.21 -3.00 -8.55
N LEU A 87 -8.01 -2.49 -8.26
CA LEU A 87 -7.59 -1.12 -8.57
C LEU A 87 -7.66 -0.84 -10.08
N LEU A 88 -7.21 -1.79 -10.92
CA LEU A 88 -7.25 -1.64 -12.37
C LEU A 88 -8.69 -1.69 -12.91
N ILE A 89 -9.53 -2.54 -12.32
CA ILE A 89 -10.95 -2.62 -12.64
C ILE A 89 -11.66 -1.31 -12.27
N GLU A 90 -11.48 -0.82 -11.04
CA GLU A 90 -12.16 0.38 -10.56
C GLU A 90 -11.77 1.63 -11.34
N GLN A 91 -10.52 1.74 -11.81
CA GLN A 91 -10.10 2.88 -12.63
C GLN A 91 -10.77 2.89 -14.00
N LYS A 92 -11.11 1.73 -14.56
CA LYS A 92 -11.87 1.60 -15.82
C LYS A 92 -13.35 1.97 -15.63
N LEU A 93 -13.86 1.92 -14.40
CA LEU A 93 -15.23 2.29 -14.07
C LEU A 93 -15.41 3.81 -13.91
N LYS A 94 -16.66 4.29 -13.91
CA LYS A 94 -16.99 5.73 -13.79
C LYS A 94 -16.31 6.37 -12.56
N LYS A 95 -15.90 7.64 -12.67
CA LYS A 95 -15.19 8.42 -11.63
C LYS A 95 -15.70 8.26 -10.18
N LYS A 96 -17.01 8.08 -9.97
CA LYS A 96 -17.58 7.91 -8.63
C LYS A 96 -17.03 6.67 -7.89
N ALA A 97 -16.72 5.59 -8.59
CA ALA A 97 -16.12 4.40 -7.99
C ALA A 97 -14.74 4.72 -7.41
N TRP A 98 -13.96 5.55 -8.08
CA TRP A 98 -12.58 5.90 -7.70
C TRP A 98 -12.45 6.95 -6.58
N ASN A 99 -13.51 7.70 -6.29
CA ASN A 99 -13.45 8.84 -5.35
C ASN A 99 -12.95 8.47 -3.95
N HIS A 100 -13.22 7.24 -3.49
CA HIS A 100 -12.79 6.82 -2.16
C HIS A 100 -11.26 6.63 -2.07
N ILE A 101 -10.62 6.21 -3.17
CA ILE A 101 -9.14 6.17 -3.30
C ILE A 101 -8.58 7.58 -3.41
N LEU A 102 -9.23 8.45 -4.18
CA LEU A 102 -8.82 9.86 -4.29
C LEU A 102 -8.91 10.61 -2.96
N ASN A 103 -9.83 10.25 -2.09
CA ASN A 103 -9.98 10.89 -0.79
C ASN A 103 -9.13 10.26 0.31
N ALA A 104 -8.39 9.18 0.03
CA ALA A 104 -7.50 8.55 0.99
C ALA A 104 -6.20 9.36 1.16
N ASP A 105 -5.65 9.34 2.37
CA ASP A 105 -4.32 9.84 2.70
C ASP A 105 -3.26 8.74 2.51
N LEU A 106 -3.65 7.48 2.78
CA LEU A 106 -2.85 6.28 2.57
C LEU A 106 -3.62 5.25 1.72
N VAL A 107 -3.01 4.81 0.63
CA VAL A 107 -3.52 3.73 -0.23
C VAL A 107 -2.64 2.50 -0.05
N ILE A 108 -3.24 1.41 0.40
CA ILE A 108 -2.61 0.09 0.51
C ILE A 108 -3.03 -0.74 -0.69
N VAL A 109 -2.07 -1.12 -1.51
CA VAL A 109 -2.27 -1.93 -2.71
C VAL A 109 -1.66 -3.30 -2.47
N ASP A 110 -2.51 -4.33 -2.34
CA ASP A 110 -2.08 -5.71 -2.13
C ASP A 110 -1.93 -6.48 -3.44
N ASP A 111 -1.13 -7.56 -3.40
CA ASP A 111 -0.87 -8.48 -4.52
C ASP A 111 -0.34 -7.79 -5.80
N MET A 112 0.48 -6.73 -5.65
CA MET A 112 1.03 -5.99 -6.77
C MET A 112 1.88 -6.88 -7.69
N PHE A 113 1.50 -6.92 -8.96
CA PHE A 113 2.09 -7.77 -10.00
C PHE A 113 2.17 -9.26 -9.61
N TYR A 114 1.21 -9.75 -8.82
CA TYR A 114 1.05 -11.19 -8.60
C TYR A 114 0.91 -11.94 -9.94
N MET A 115 0.04 -11.42 -10.81
CA MET A 115 0.04 -11.75 -12.24
C MET A 115 0.88 -10.74 -13.01
N THR A 116 1.51 -11.21 -14.10
CA THR A 116 2.21 -10.30 -15.03
C THR A 116 1.15 -9.50 -15.80
N PRO A 117 1.21 -8.15 -15.80
CA PRO A 117 0.23 -7.34 -16.50
C PRO A 117 0.39 -7.49 -18.01
N THR A 118 -0.66 -7.17 -18.75
CA THR A 118 -0.54 -6.84 -20.18
C THR A 118 0.17 -5.49 -20.38
N GLN A 119 0.58 -5.19 -21.61
CA GLN A 119 1.22 -3.90 -21.93
C GLN A 119 0.30 -2.70 -21.59
N GLU A 120 -0.99 -2.81 -21.94
CA GLU A 120 -1.98 -1.78 -21.66
C GLU A 120 -2.18 -1.57 -20.15
N GLU A 121 -2.27 -2.67 -19.38
CA GLU A 121 -2.36 -2.62 -17.93
C GLU A 121 -1.11 -1.99 -17.31
N LEU A 122 0.09 -2.31 -17.79
CA LEU A 122 1.32 -1.70 -17.29
C LEU A 122 1.31 -0.17 -17.45
N GLU A 123 0.89 0.34 -18.61
CA GLU A 123 0.76 1.78 -18.81
C GLU A 123 -0.30 2.40 -17.90
N GLN A 124 -1.43 1.71 -17.71
CA GLN A 124 -2.49 2.14 -16.81
C GLN A 124 -1.99 2.21 -15.37
N VAL A 125 -1.29 1.17 -14.90
CA VAL A 125 -0.64 1.11 -13.58
C VAL A 125 0.34 2.26 -13.43
N TYR A 126 1.17 2.51 -14.42
CA TYR A 126 2.13 3.61 -14.39
C TYR A 126 1.41 4.94 -14.15
N ARG A 127 0.38 5.25 -14.94
CA ARG A 127 -0.42 6.47 -14.80
C ARG A 127 -1.08 6.58 -13.41
N ILE A 128 -1.69 5.50 -12.92
CA ILE A 128 -2.32 5.46 -11.60
C ILE A 128 -1.31 5.71 -10.49
N MET A 129 -0.21 4.96 -10.49
CA MET A 129 0.79 5.00 -9.43
C MET A 129 1.51 6.34 -9.37
N MET A 130 1.86 6.92 -10.53
CA MET A 130 2.44 8.27 -10.61
C MET A 130 1.48 9.31 -10.04
N PHE A 131 0.21 9.26 -10.42
CA PHE A 131 -0.79 10.20 -9.93
C PHE A 131 -1.04 10.06 -8.42
N LEU A 132 -1.18 8.83 -7.91
CA LEU A 132 -1.48 8.63 -6.49
C LEU A 132 -0.31 9.06 -5.59
N GLN A 133 0.93 8.70 -5.95
CA GLN A 133 2.10 9.03 -5.13
C GLN A 133 2.42 10.54 -5.10
N GLU A 134 1.81 11.37 -5.95
CA GLU A 134 1.96 12.84 -5.93
C GLU A 134 1.25 13.49 -4.75
N THR A 135 0.24 12.84 -4.17
CA THR A 135 -0.55 13.45 -3.08
C THR A 135 -0.86 12.50 -1.94
N ARG A 136 -0.55 11.20 -2.07
CA ARG A 136 -0.87 10.15 -1.09
C ARG A 136 0.35 9.33 -0.76
N SER A 137 0.34 8.73 0.42
CA SER A 137 1.26 7.64 0.75
C SER A 137 0.79 6.35 0.10
N LEU A 138 1.73 5.53 -0.36
CA LEU A 138 1.46 4.20 -0.89
C LEU A 138 2.09 3.12 -0.01
N VAL A 139 1.34 2.09 0.34
CA VAL A 139 1.90 0.81 0.80
C VAL A 139 1.67 -0.20 -0.31
N LEU A 140 2.75 -0.68 -0.90
CA LEU A 140 2.72 -1.63 -2.01
C LEU A 140 3.21 -2.98 -1.53
N ILE A 141 2.36 -3.99 -1.65
CA ILE A 141 2.65 -5.35 -1.18
C ILE A 141 2.86 -6.23 -2.40
N THR A 142 3.96 -6.98 -2.43
CA THR A 142 4.22 -7.91 -3.53
C THR A 142 4.90 -9.18 -3.03
N ASN A 143 4.53 -10.31 -3.65
CA ASN A 143 5.19 -11.59 -3.46
C ASN A 143 6.38 -11.77 -4.41
N ARG A 144 6.61 -10.83 -5.33
CA ARG A 144 7.72 -10.89 -6.29
C ARG A 144 8.86 -10.00 -5.83
N ALA A 145 10.09 -10.49 -5.98
CA ALA A 145 11.25 -9.66 -5.77
C ALA A 145 11.21 -8.45 -6.72
N LEU A 146 11.49 -7.25 -6.20
CA LEU A 146 11.50 -6.04 -7.02
C LEU A 146 12.49 -6.14 -8.19
N SER A 147 13.60 -6.87 -8.02
CA SER A 147 14.58 -7.14 -9.07
C SER A 147 14.03 -7.98 -10.23
N SER A 148 13.02 -8.83 -10.00
CA SER A 148 12.42 -9.68 -11.03
C SER A 148 11.32 -8.96 -11.82
N TRP A 149 11.02 -7.70 -11.51
CA TRP A 149 9.98 -6.96 -12.22
C TRP A 149 10.36 -6.75 -13.68
N LYS A 150 11.62 -6.43 -14.00
CA LYS A 150 12.13 -6.26 -15.37
C LYS A 150 12.03 -7.53 -16.25
N GLU A 151 11.84 -8.69 -15.63
CA GLU A 151 11.70 -9.99 -16.31
C GLU A 151 10.25 -10.29 -16.68
N MET A 152 9.31 -9.42 -16.29
CA MET A 152 7.96 -9.43 -16.83
C MET A 152 8.04 -9.24 -18.35
N LYS A 153 7.40 -10.12 -19.12
CA LYS A 153 7.42 -10.12 -20.60
C LYS A 153 6.57 -8.98 -21.20
N VAL A 154 6.88 -7.76 -20.79
CA VAL A 154 6.27 -6.47 -21.17
C VAL A 154 7.39 -5.43 -21.34
N ASP A 155 7.06 -4.16 -21.59
CA ASP A 155 8.04 -3.08 -21.66
C ASP A 155 8.86 -2.95 -20.37
N SER A 156 10.09 -3.48 -20.41
CA SER A 156 11.03 -3.50 -19.30
C SER A 156 11.47 -2.10 -18.89
N HIS A 157 11.58 -1.17 -19.84
CA HIS A 157 11.96 0.22 -19.55
C HIS A 157 10.88 0.92 -18.72
N LEU A 158 9.61 0.72 -19.07
CA LEU A 158 8.49 1.29 -18.34
C LEU A 158 8.37 0.68 -16.94
N VAL A 159 8.57 -0.64 -16.80
CA VAL A 159 8.60 -1.33 -15.49
C VAL A 159 9.72 -0.80 -14.60
N GLU A 160 10.95 -0.71 -15.12
CA GLU A 160 12.10 -0.20 -14.36
C GLU A 160 11.88 1.26 -13.94
N THR A 161 11.30 2.08 -14.83
CA THR A 161 10.96 3.47 -14.51
C THR A 161 9.90 3.56 -13.42
N LEU A 162 8.85 2.74 -13.49
CA LEU A 162 7.81 2.65 -12.46
C LEU A 162 8.41 2.29 -11.10
N GLN A 163 9.18 1.21 -11.05
CA GLN A 163 9.85 0.72 -9.86
C GLN A 163 10.76 1.81 -9.26
N LYS A 164 11.65 2.39 -10.08
CA LYS A 164 12.59 3.42 -9.64
C LYS A 164 11.88 4.62 -9.02
N ARG A 165 10.82 5.13 -9.66
CA ARG A 165 10.06 6.28 -9.16
C ARG A 165 9.34 5.97 -7.86
N LEU A 166 8.68 4.82 -7.77
CA LEU A 166 7.99 4.41 -6.56
C LEU A 166 8.94 4.17 -5.39
N MET A 167 10.15 3.65 -5.65
CA MET A 167 11.17 3.37 -4.64
C MET A 167 11.94 4.61 -4.19
N GLN A 168 11.85 5.73 -4.91
CA GLN A 168 12.59 6.94 -4.56
C GLN A 168 12.12 7.48 -3.21
N GLY A 169 12.99 7.38 -2.19
CA GLY A 169 12.65 7.76 -0.82
C GLY A 169 11.67 6.82 -0.10
N ALA A 170 11.36 5.66 -0.68
CA ALA A 170 10.48 4.68 -0.08
C ALA A 170 11.19 3.89 1.04
N GLN A 171 10.42 3.41 2.01
CA GLN A 171 10.90 2.41 2.96
C GLN A 171 10.66 1.01 2.40
N LEU A 172 11.69 0.16 2.43
CA LEU A 172 11.58 -1.24 2.09
C LEU A 172 11.52 -2.08 3.36
N ILE A 173 10.47 -2.89 3.47
CA ILE A 173 10.30 -3.89 4.52
C ILE A 173 10.28 -5.27 3.86
N SER A 174 11.27 -6.09 4.16
CA SER A 174 11.33 -7.48 3.71
C SER A 174 10.92 -8.40 4.86
N LEU A 175 9.95 -9.27 4.61
CA LEU A 175 9.59 -10.36 5.50
C LEU A 175 10.13 -11.66 4.90
N ALA A 176 10.83 -12.44 5.72
CA ALA A 176 11.42 -13.74 5.39
C ALA A 176 10.91 -14.79 6.36
#